data_AF-A0A7G1KYM2-F1
#
_entry.id   AF-A0A7G1KYM2-F1
#
_cell.length_a   1.000
_cell.length_b   1.000
_cell.length_c   1.000
_cell.angle_alpha   90.00
_cell.angle_beta   90.00
_cell.angle_gamma   90.00
#
_symmetry.space_group_name_H-M   'P 1'
#
loop_
_entity.id
_entity.type
_entity.pdbx_description
1 polymer ?
#
loop_
_entity_poly.entity_id
_entity_poly.type
_entity_poly.pdbx_seq_one_letter_code
_entity_poly.pdbx_strand_id
1 'polypeptide(L)' 'MNIIFVLIPIAILFVIIAGAVFFWAIRSEQFEDLDRQGSNILFDEEQPAPKHVEHEHNDDGHP' A
#
# COMPACT_ATOMS: atom_id res chain seq x y z
N MET A 1 0.66 34.13 29.63
CA MET A 1 0.49 34.31 28.17
C MET A 1 1.78 33.92 27.48
N ASN A 2 2.08 32.61 27.43
CA ASN A 2 3.37 32.08 26.95
C ASN A 2 3.22 30.86 26.05
N ILE A 3 2.03 30.26 25.99
CA ILE A 3 1.80 29.02 25.22
C ILE A 3 2.04 29.23 23.71
N ILE A 4 1.89 30.46 23.23
CA ILE A 4 2.12 30.81 21.82
C ILE A 4 3.57 30.56 21.39
N PHE A 5 4.55 30.70 22.31
CA PHE A 5 5.95 30.41 22.05
C PHE A 5 6.24 28.91 21.89
N VAL A 6 5.34 28.05 22.37
CA VAL A 6 5.42 26.58 22.20
C VAL A 6 4.61 26.14 20.98
N LEU A 7 3.44 26.75 20.75
CA LEU A 7 2.56 26.43 19.64
C LEU A 7 3.17 26.77 18.27
N ILE A 8 3.82 27.94 18.13
CA ILE A 8 4.43 28.36 16.85
C ILE A 8 5.49 27.35 16.35
N PRO A 9 6.50 26.95 17.14
CA PRO A 9 7.51 25.99 16.65
C PRO A 9 6.93 24.61 16.39
N ILE A 10 5.95 24.16 17.17
CA ILE A 10 5.24 22.89 16.94
C ILE A 10 4.49 22.95 15.61
N ALA A 11 3.78 24.05 15.32
CA ALA A 11 3.08 24.22 14.06
C ALA A 11 4.05 24.21 12.86
N ILE A 12 5.19 24.91 12.98
CA ILE A 12 6.24 24.89 11.93
C ILE A 12 6.74 23.46 11.70
N LEU A 13 6.97 22.70 12.76
CA LEU A 13 7.41 21.30 12.66
C LEU A 13 6.38 20.46 11.88
N PHE A 14 5.08 20.60 12.19
CA PHE A 14 4.04 19.91 11.44
C PHE A 14 4.01 20.29 9.96
N VAL A 15 4.19 21.58 9.64
CA VAL A 15 4.24 22.04 8.25
C VAL A 15 5.44 21.45 7.51
N ILE A 16 6.62 21.37 8.15
CA ILE A 16 7.81 20.76 7.57
C ILE A 16 7.58 19.26 7.31
N ILE A 17 7.02 18.54 8.29
CA ILE A 17 6.74 17.10 8.16
C ILE A 17 5.71 16.87 7.04
N ALA A 18 4.62 17.64 7.02
CA ALA A 18 3.60 17.54 5.99
C ALA A 18 4.18 17.84 4.60
N GLY A 19 5.01 18.89 4.47
CA GLY A 19 5.70 19.22 3.23
C GLY A 19 6.66 18.12 2.77
N ALA A 20 7.42 17.52 3.69
CA ALA A 20 8.34 16.43 3.39
C ALA A 20 7.59 15.17 2.90
N VAL A 21 6.52 14.77 3.61
CA VAL A 21 5.67 13.63 3.21
C VAL A 21 4.99 13.91 1.88
N PHE A 22 4.46 15.11 1.67
CA PHE A 22 3.80 15.50 0.43
C PHE A 22 4.77 15.47 -0.76
N PHE A 23 5.96 16.03 -0.61
CA PHE A 23 6.98 16.01 -1.66
C PHE A 23 7.49 14.58 -1.93
N TRP A 24 7.63 13.76 -0.88
CA TRP A 24 7.95 12.35 -1.01
C TRP A 24 6.86 11.58 -1.78
N ALA A 25 5.59 11.82 -1.49
CA ALA A 25 4.46 11.18 -2.18
C ALA A 25 4.41 11.56 -3.67
N ILE A 26 4.66 12.83 -4.02
CA ILE A 26 4.77 13.27 -5.42
C ILE A 26 5.90 12.52 -6.14
N ARG A 27 7.06 12.37 -5.50
CA ARG A 27 8.20 11.65 -6.07
C ARG A 27 7.92 10.14 -6.18
N SER A 28 7.15 9.58 -5.26
CA SER A 28 6.99 8.14 -5.07
C SER A 28 5.97 7.47 -6.01
N GLU A 29 5.49 8.16 -7.06
CA GLU A 29 4.50 7.62 -8.02
C GLU A 29 3.32 6.91 -7.33
N GLN A 30 2.92 7.37 -6.12
CA GLN A 30 1.85 6.78 -5.29
C GLN A 30 0.48 6.77 -6.00
N PHE A 31 0.36 7.47 -7.12
CA PHE A 31 -0.80 7.45 -7.99
C PHE A 31 -0.91 6.15 -8.79
N GLU A 32 0.21 5.52 -9.20
CA GLU A 32 0.18 4.27 -9.95
C GLU A 32 -0.29 3.09 -9.08
N ASP A 33 0.02 3.10 -7.78
CA ASP A 33 -0.41 2.04 -6.87
C ASP A 33 -1.91 2.13 -6.53
N LEU A 34 -2.50 3.34 -6.57
CA LEU A 34 -3.95 3.54 -6.45
C LEU A 34 -4.71 3.02 -7.67
N ASP A 35 -4.21 3.25 -8.88
CA ASP A 35 -4.80 2.72 -10.11
C ASP A 35 -4.77 1.18 -10.16
N ARG A 36 -3.69 0.57 -9.65
CA ARG A 36 -3.54 -0.88 -9.57
C ARG A 36 -4.50 -1.52 -8.55
N GLN A 37 -4.73 -0.86 -7.40
CA GLN A 37 -5.67 -1.36 -6.39
C GLN A 37 -7.14 -1.10 -6.79
N GLY A 38 -7.44 0.02 -7.45
CA GLY A 38 -8.79 0.35 -7.93
C GLY A 38 -9.28 -0.57 -9.06
N SER A 39 -8.37 -1.10 -9.89
CA SER A 39 -8.72 -2.10 -10.90
C SER A 39 -8.99 -3.48 -10.29
N ASN A 40 -8.28 -3.89 -9.23
CA ASN A 40 -8.56 -5.17 -8.56
C ASN A 40 -9.99 -5.21 -7.99
N ILE A 41 -10.48 -4.13 -7.36
CA ILE A 41 -11.81 -4.16 -6.71
C ILE A 41 -13.00 -4.26 -7.68
N LEU A 42 -12.81 -3.83 -8.94
CA LEU A 42 -13.87 -3.85 -9.96
C LEU A 42 -13.79 -5.10 -10.87
N PHE A 43 -12.61 -5.73 -10.97
CA PHE A 43 -12.36 -6.87 -11.87
C PHE A 43 -12.03 -8.19 -11.13
N ASP A 44 -11.92 -8.20 -9.79
CA ASP A 44 -11.68 -9.42 -9.00
C ASP A 44 -12.87 -10.39 -8.97
N GLU A 45 -14.07 -9.99 -9.43
CA GLU A 45 -15.20 -10.92 -9.57
C GLU A 45 -15.04 -11.91 -10.74
N GLU A 46 -14.07 -11.69 -11.65
CA GLU A 46 -13.85 -12.54 -12.84
C GLU A 46 -12.61 -13.45 -12.77
N GLN A 47 -11.92 -13.54 -11.63
CA GLN A 47 -10.85 -14.54 -11.50
C GLN A 47 -11.44 -15.88 -11.01
N PRO A 48 -11.48 -16.94 -11.85
CA PRO A 48 -11.80 -18.27 -11.34
C PRO A 48 -10.74 -18.61 -10.30
N ALA A 49 -11.21 -18.91 -9.08
CA ALA A 49 -10.36 -19.27 -7.95
C ALA A 49 -9.18 -20.15 -8.42
N PRO A 50 -7.94 -19.90 -7.96
CA PRO A 50 -6.80 -20.69 -8.36
C PRO A 50 -7.14 -22.14 -8.02
N LYS A 51 -7.30 -22.95 -9.09
CA LYS A 51 -7.54 -24.38 -8.94
C LYS A 51 -6.47 -24.88 -7.98
N HIS A 52 -6.93 -25.41 -6.86
CA HIS A 52 -6.12 -26.20 -5.96
C HIS A 52 -5.38 -27.19 -6.85
N VAL A 53 -4.08 -26.98 -7.04
CA VAL A 53 -3.24 -27.96 -7.71
C VAL A 53 -3.15 -29.08 -6.71
N GLU A 54 -4.01 -30.07 -6.91
CA GLU A 54 -3.94 -31.36 -6.27
C GLU A 54 -2.52 -31.87 -6.53
N HIS A 55 -1.72 -31.87 -5.47
CA HIS A 55 -0.47 -32.60 -5.46
C HIS A 55 -0.86 -34.08 -5.51
N GLU A 56 -1.02 -34.61 -6.73
CA GLU A 56 -0.93 -36.04 -7.00
C GLU A 56 0.45 -36.48 -6.54
N HIS A 57 0.50 -36.98 -5.31
CA HIS A 57 1.58 -37.82 -4.85
C HIS A 57 1.44 -39.15 -5.60
N ASN A 58 2.05 -39.20 -6.79
CA ASN A 58 2.47 -40.45 -7.40
C ASN A 58 3.47 -41.09 -6.42
N ASP A 59 2.95 -41.97 -5.56
CA ASP A 59 3.77 -42.95 -4.87
C ASP A 59 3.98 -44.09 -5.88
N ASP A 60 5.12 -43.97 -6.56
CA ASP A 60 5.63 -44.90 -7.55
C ASP A 60 5.97 -46.21 -6.86
N GLY A 61 4.95 -47.03 -6.61
CA GLY A 61 5.09 -48.41 -6.18
C GLY A 61 5.76 -49.24 -7.26
N HIS A 62 7.09 -49.30 -7.20
CA HIS A 62 7.94 -50.20 -7.98
C HIS A 62 8.67 -51.14 -7.01
N PRO A 63 8.93 -52.43 -7.34
CA PRO A 63 8.15 -53.46 -8.04
C PRO A 63 7.41 -54.43 -7.09
#